data_AF-A0A485JDE9-F1
#
_entry.id   AF-A0A485JDE9-F1
#
_cell.length_a   1.000
_cell.length_b   1.000
_cell.length_c   1.000
_cell.angle_alpha   90.00
_cell.angle_beta   90.00
_cell.angle_gamma   90.00
#
_symmetry.space_group_name_H-M   'P 1'
#
loop_
_entity.id
_entity.type
_entity.pdbx_description
1 polymer ?
#
loop_
_entity_poly.entity_id
_entity_poly.type
_entity_poly.pdbx_seq_one_letter_code
_entity_poly.pdbx_strand_id
1 'polypeptide(L)'
;MIVQHAVSGEVLMLGYMNPEALDKTLESGKVTFFSRTKQRLWTKGETSGNFLNVVSIAPDCDNDTLLVLANPIGPTCHKGTSSCFGDTAHQWLFLYQLEQLLAERNLPIRKPPTPPNCMPAAPNALRRKWVKKAWKPRWQQRYMTALS
;
A
#
# COMPACT_ATOMS: atom_id res chain seq x y z
N MET A 1 9.91 -1.14 18.05
CA MET A 1 8.96 -0.41 17.20
C MET A 1 8.60 -1.25 15.97
N ILE A 2 7.31 -1.30 15.66
CA ILE A 2 6.76 -1.90 14.45
C ILE A 2 6.36 -0.77 13.49
N VAL A 3 6.75 -0.86 12.22
CA VAL A 3 6.30 0.05 11.18
C VAL A 3 5.27 -0.65 10.31
N GLN A 4 4.11 -0.03 10.14
CA GLN A 4 3.01 -0.50 9.31
C GLN A 4 2.64 0.55 8.26
N HIS A 5 2.27 0.09 7.07
CA HIS A 5 1.77 0.95 6.01
C HIS A 5 0.44 1.58 6.44
N ALA A 6 0.37 2.92 6.44
CA ALA A 6 -0.78 3.65 6.99
C ALA A 6 -2.11 3.36 6.26
N VAL A 7 -2.07 3.14 4.95
CA VAL A 7 -3.26 2.81 4.13
C VAL A 7 -3.56 1.31 4.07
N SER A 8 -2.59 0.48 3.66
CA SER A 8 -2.86 -0.94 3.35
C SER A 8 -2.91 -1.85 4.57
N GLY A 9 -2.33 -1.44 5.71
CA GLY A 9 -2.17 -2.28 6.90
C GLY A 9 -1.01 -3.29 6.81
N GLU A 10 -0.23 -3.28 5.73
CA GLU A 10 0.94 -4.15 5.59
C GLU A 10 2.01 -3.82 6.64
N VAL A 11 2.47 -4.82 7.41
CA VAL A 11 3.62 -4.64 8.30
C VAL A 11 4.88 -4.58 7.45
N LEU A 12 5.58 -3.45 7.50
CA LEU A 12 6.71 -3.16 6.62
C LEU A 12 8.02 -3.68 7.19
N MET A 13 8.30 -3.36 8.45
CA MET A 13 9.52 -3.75 9.14
C MET A 13 9.41 -3.57 10.66
N LEU A 14 10.33 -4.20 11.37
CA LEU A 14 10.58 -3.97 12.79
C LEU A 14 11.95 -3.30 12.96
N GLY A 15 12.04 -2.38 13.91
CA GLY A 15 13.33 -1.83 14.31
C GLY A 15 13.30 -1.26 15.73
N TYR A 16 14.49 -0.88 16.20
CA TYR A 16 14.70 -0.36 17.54
C TYR A 16 14.84 1.16 17.50
N MET A 17 14.32 1.79 18.54
CA MET A 17 14.47 3.22 18.81
C MET A 17 14.98 3.39 20.24
N ASN A 18 15.84 4.35 20.45
CA ASN A 18 16.09 4.97 21.75
C ASN A 18 15.30 6.30 21.80
N PRO A 19 15.27 7.03 22.93
CA PRO A 19 14.57 8.31 23.03
C PRO A 19 15.00 9.32 21.96
N GLU A 20 16.31 9.44 21.70
CA GLU A 20 16.85 10.35 20.68
C GLU A 20 16.35 10.02 19.25
N ALA A 21 16.21 8.73 18.92
CA ALA A 21 15.64 8.31 17.63
C ALA A 21 14.14 8.63 17.52
N LEU A 22 13.41 8.55 18.63
CA LEU A 22 12.00 8.94 18.68
C LEU A 22 11.85 10.45 18.50
N ASP A 23 12.63 11.26 19.22
CA ASP A 23 12.62 12.73 19.10
C ASP A 23 12.91 13.15 17.66
N LYS A 24 13.97 12.59 17.06
CA LYS A 24 14.30 12.87 15.66
C LYS A 24 13.21 12.42 14.68
N THR A 25 12.48 11.37 15.00
CA THR A 25 11.35 10.90 14.18
C THR A 25 10.19 11.88 14.24
N LEU A 26 9.88 12.40 15.44
CA LEU A 26 8.84 13.40 15.64
C LEU A 26 9.19 14.73 14.97
N GLU A 27 10.44 15.18 15.09
CA GLU A 27 10.91 16.43 14.49
C GLU A 27 10.94 16.38 12.96
N SER A 28 11.47 15.30 12.39
CA SER A 28 11.69 15.20 10.94
C SER A 28 10.47 14.69 10.17
N GLY A 29 9.50 14.08 10.85
CA GLY A 29 8.39 13.34 10.23
C GLY A 29 8.84 12.09 9.45
N LYS A 30 10.09 11.64 9.63
CA LYS A 30 10.68 10.47 8.97
C LYS A 30 11.08 9.44 10.00
N VAL A 31 10.83 8.17 9.73
CA VAL A 31 11.21 7.09 10.65
C VAL A 31 12.73 7.01 10.82
N THR A 32 13.19 7.27 12.04
CA THR A 32 14.59 7.14 12.45
C THR A 32 14.74 6.00 13.45
N PHE A 33 15.71 5.12 13.21
CA PHE A 33 16.05 4.01 14.08
C PHE A 33 17.34 4.28 14.85
N PHE A 34 17.55 3.51 15.92
CA PHE A 34 18.83 3.38 16.60
C PHE A 34 19.47 2.04 16.26
N SER A 35 20.65 2.06 15.65
CA SER A 35 21.41 0.85 15.38
C SER A 35 22.13 0.39 16.66
N ARG A 36 21.65 -0.68 17.28
CA ARG A 36 22.29 -1.24 18.49
C ARG A 36 23.71 -1.76 18.24
N THR A 37 24.03 -2.16 17.01
CA THR A 37 25.37 -2.66 16.65
C THR A 37 26.34 -1.52 16.32
N LYS A 38 25.87 -0.47 15.64
CA LYS A 38 26.70 0.69 15.25
C LYS A 38 26.63 1.85 16.23
N GLN A 39 25.81 1.76 17.28
CA GLN A 39 25.61 2.77 18.33
C GLN A 39 25.37 4.17 17.76
N ARG A 40 24.50 4.28 16.76
CA ARG A 40 24.19 5.55 16.07
C ARG A 40 22.75 5.59 15.58
N LEU A 41 22.24 6.80 15.41
CA LEU A 41 20.99 7.06 14.70
C LEU A 41 21.12 6.70 13.21
N TRP A 42 20.02 6.23 12.63
CA TRP A 42 19.91 5.89 11.22
C TRP A 42 18.51 6.22 10.71
N THR A 43 18.38 7.16 9.78
CA THR A 43 17.07 7.48 9.21
C THR A 43 16.78 6.57 8.04
N LYS A 44 15.63 5.88 8.07
CA LYS A 44 15.29 4.96 6.97
C LYS A 44 15.19 5.73 5.67
N GLY A 45 15.95 5.28 4.67
CA GLY A 45 15.99 5.92 3.36
C GLY A 45 17.10 6.95 3.18
N GLU A 46 17.92 7.24 4.20
CA GLU A 46 19.00 8.24 4.09
C GLU A 46 20.01 7.92 2.96
N THR A 47 20.23 6.63 2.67
CA THR A 47 21.11 6.19 1.57
C THR A 47 20.32 5.79 0.32
N SER A 48 19.15 5.16 0.48
CA SER A 48 18.42 4.58 -0.65
C SER A 48 17.36 5.50 -1.26
N GLY A 49 17.06 6.63 -0.63
CA GLY A 49 15.90 7.48 -0.97
C GLY A 49 14.55 6.90 -0.53
N ASN A 50 14.51 5.65 -0.05
CA ASN A 50 13.26 4.99 0.33
C ASN A 50 12.87 5.29 1.78
N PHE A 51 12.34 6.49 1.98
CA PHE A 51 11.90 7.01 3.27
C PHE A 51 10.58 6.41 3.73
N LEU A 52 10.31 6.53 5.03
CA LEU A 52 9.03 6.22 5.64
C LEU A 52 8.53 7.51 6.31
N ASN A 53 7.49 8.11 5.74
CA ASN A 53 6.90 9.34 6.27
C ASN A 53 5.88 8.97 7.36
N VAL A 54 6.08 9.49 8.56
CA VAL A 54 5.23 9.20 9.72
C VAL A 54 3.85 9.80 9.52
N VAL A 55 2.82 9.01 9.81
CA VAL A 55 1.41 9.42 9.86
C VAL A 55 0.91 9.46 11.30
N SER A 56 1.21 8.41 12.07
CA SER A 56 0.88 8.36 13.50
C SER A 56 1.83 7.43 14.25
N ILE A 57 1.94 7.66 15.56
CA ILE A 57 2.71 6.83 16.49
C ILE A 57 1.81 6.54 17.69
N ALA A 58 1.74 5.28 18.11
CA ALA A 58 1.00 4.87 19.30
C ALA A 58 1.81 3.85 20.11
N PRO A 59 1.83 3.95 21.45
CA PRO A 59 2.33 2.88 22.30
C PRO A 59 1.33 1.73 22.40
N ASP A 60 1.83 0.56 22.79
CA ASP A 60 1.01 -0.54 23.29
C ASP A 60 0.59 -0.32 24.76
N CYS A 61 -0.06 -1.32 25.36
CA CYS A 61 -0.73 -1.16 26.65
C CYS A 61 0.21 -1.06 27.86
N ASP A 62 1.40 -1.63 27.77
CA ASP A 62 2.46 -1.56 28.79
C ASP A 62 3.58 -0.58 28.42
N ASN A 63 3.48 0.08 27.25
CA ASN A 63 4.37 1.12 26.76
C ASN A 63 5.81 0.65 26.49
N ASP A 64 5.99 -0.61 26.11
CA ASP A 64 7.30 -1.15 25.73
C ASP A 64 7.51 -1.18 24.21
N THR A 65 6.41 -1.07 23.44
CA THR A 65 6.44 -1.12 21.98
C THR A 65 5.66 0.02 21.36
N LEU A 66 6.25 0.64 20.32
CA LEU A 66 5.59 1.63 19.48
C LEU A 66 5.12 0.99 18.17
N LEU A 67 3.87 1.30 17.79
CA LEU A 67 3.35 1.13 16.43
C LEU A 67 3.43 2.46 15.69
N VAL A 68 4.13 2.46 14.55
CA VAL A 68 4.22 3.61 13.65
C VAL A 68 3.49 3.31 12.37
N LEU A 69 2.45 4.09 12.08
CA LEU A 69 1.83 4.13 10.77
C LEU A 69 2.63 5.08 9.89
N ALA A 70 3.09 4.60 8.74
CA ALA A 70 3.91 5.38 7.82
C ALA A 70 3.50 5.18 6.36
N ASN A 71 3.72 6.20 5.54
CA ASN A 71 3.64 6.14 4.09
C ASN A 71 5.05 5.94 3.51
N PRO A 72 5.33 4.79 2.86
CA PRO A 72 6.62 4.55 2.24
C PRO A 72 6.79 5.36 0.96
N ILE A 73 7.99 5.89 0.76
CA ILE A 73 8.46 6.40 -0.53
C ILE A 73 9.29 5.27 -1.15
N GLY A 74 8.78 4.60 -2.18
CA GLY A 74 9.46 3.46 -2.81
C GLY A 74 9.46 2.18 -1.96
N PRO A 75 10.19 1.13 -2.39
CA PRO A 75 10.19 -0.15 -1.69
C PRO A 75 10.92 -0.08 -0.34
N THR A 76 10.29 -0.57 0.72
CA THR A 76 10.88 -0.52 2.07
C THR A 76 12.09 -1.46 2.18
N CYS A 77 11.97 -2.66 1.61
CA CYS A 77 12.98 -3.71 1.73
C CYS A 77 14.16 -3.50 0.77
N HIS A 78 15.36 -3.85 1.22
CA HIS A 78 16.59 -3.77 0.40
C HIS A 78 16.59 -4.74 -0.79
N LYS A 79 15.69 -5.74 -0.81
CA LYS A 79 15.48 -6.66 -1.94
C LYS A 79 14.53 -6.10 -3.00
N GLY A 80 14.02 -4.88 -2.82
CA GLY A 80 13.06 -4.25 -3.74
C GLY A 80 11.59 -4.62 -3.47
N THR A 81 11.30 -5.42 -2.43
CA THR A 81 9.93 -5.74 -2.01
C THR A 81 9.33 -4.67 -1.10
N SER A 82 8.00 -4.66 -0.96
CA SER A 82 7.25 -3.73 -0.10
C SER A 82 7.60 -3.89 1.39
N SER A 83 7.73 -5.13 1.84
CA SER A 83 7.97 -5.52 3.24
C SER A 83 9.22 -6.39 3.41
N CYS A 84 9.78 -6.37 4.62
CA CYS A 84 10.83 -7.29 5.06
C CYS A 84 10.33 -8.72 5.31
N PHE A 85 9.03 -8.93 5.44
CA PHE A 85 8.41 -10.22 5.83
C PHE A 85 8.04 -11.14 4.64
N GLY A 86 8.66 -10.92 3.47
CA GLY A 86 8.44 -11.72 2.27
C GLY A 86 7.01 -11.62 1.75
N ASP A 87 6.43 -12.74 1.32
CA ASP A 87 5.08 -12.81 0.73
C ASP A 87 3.96 -12.94 1.79
N THR A 88 4.31 -12.87 3.07
CA THR A 88 3.33 -12.99 4.15
C THR A 88 2.44 -11.75 4.19
N ALA A 89 1.14 -11.94 3.98
CA ALA A 89 0.16 -10.87 3.93
C ALA A 89 -1.12 -11.25 4.68
N HIS A 90 -1.79 -10.26 5.26
CA HIS A 90 -3.16 -10.44 5.72
C HIS A 90 -4.12 -10.48 4.52
N GLN A 91 -5.27 -11.12 4.68
CA GLN A 91 -6.20 -11.42 3.58
C GLN A 91 -6.66 -10.18 2.80
N TRP A 92 -6.79 -9.03 3.48
CA TRP A 92 -7.28 -7.79 2.88
C TRP A 92 -6.21 -7.01 2.11
N LEU A 93 -4.92 -7.31 2.28
CA LEU A 93 -3.85 -6.64 1.54
C LEU A 93 -3.98 -6.87 0.03
N PHE A 94 -4.52 -8.02 -0.37
CA PHE A 94 -4.78 -8.34 -1.77
C PHE A 94 -5.67 -7.30 -2.47
N LEU A 95 -6.67 -6.73 -1.79
CA LEU A 95 -7.55 -5.73 -2.40
C LEU A 95 -6.79 -4.44 -2.71
N TYR A 96 -5.91 -4.02 -1.81
CA TYR A 96 -5.02 -2.89 -2.03
C TYR A 96 -4.05 -3.15 -3.19
N GLN A 97 -3.40 -4.32 -3.22
CA GLN A 97 -2.49 -4.71 -4.31
C GLN A 97 -3.21 -4.77 -5.67
N LEU A 98 -4.44 -5.28 -5.69
CA LEU A 98 -5.26 -5.33 -6.90
C LEU A 98 -5.60 -3.91 -7.39
N GLU A 99 -5.96 -3.00 -6.48
CA GLU A 99 -6.21 -1.60 -6.82
C GLU A 99 -4.97 -0.94 -7.44
N GLN A 100 -3.78 -1.13 -6.84
CA GLN A 100 -2.52 -0.63 -7.39
C GLN A 100 -2.25 -1.19 -8.79
N LEU A 101 -2.40 -2.50 -8.98
CA LEU A 101 -2.18 -3.16 -10.27
C LEU A 101 -3.14 -2.64 -11.36
N LEU A 102 -4.40 -2.37 -10.99
CA LEU A 102 -5.38 -1.79 -11.91
C LEU A 102 -5.03 -0.34 -12.23
N ALA A 103 -4.58 0.45 -11.25
CA ALA A 103 -4.13 1.82 -11.47
C ALA A 103 -2.94 1.88 -12.43
N GLU A 104 -1.93 1.04 -12.23
CA GLU A 104 -0.75 0.92 -13.09
C GLU A 104 -1.13 0.57 -14.54
N ARG A 105 -2.06 -0.39 -14.73
CA ARG A 105 -2.53 -0.79 -16.06
C ARG A 105 -3.38 0.26 -16.76
N ASN A 106 -4.01 1.15 -16.00
CA ASN A 106 -4.82 2.25 -16.54
C ASN A 106 -3.98 3.48 -16.88
N LEU A 107 -2.67 3.48 -16.60
CA LEU A 107 -1.78 4.55 -17.04
C LEU A 107 -1.79 4.60 -18.58
N PRO A 108 -1.95 5.78 -19.19
CA PRO A 108 -1.94 5.92 -20.64
C PRO A 108 -0.55 5.53 -21.15
N ILE A 109 -0.45 4.34 -21.77
CA ILE A 109 0.69 4.00 -22.61
C ILE A 109 0.77 5.13 -23.65
N ARG A 110 1.93 5.81 -23.78
CA ARG A 110 2.18 6.71 -24.90
C ARG A 110 1.96 5.91 -26.18
N LYS A 111 0.77 6.05 -26.79
CA LYS A 111 0.52 5.47 -28.10
C LYS A 111 1.39 6.24 -29.09
N PRO A 112 2.03 5.55 -30.06
CA PRO A 112 2.61 6.26 -31.19
C PRO A 112 1.53 7.14 -31.82
N PRO A 113 1.90 8.30 -32.42
CA PRO A 113 0.93 9.23 -32.97
C PRO A 113 -0.05 8.48 -33.88
N THR A 114 -1.34 8.62 -33.57
CA THR A 114 -2.42 8.02 -34.37
C THR A 114 -2.34 8.59 -35.79
N PRO A 115 -2.31 7.74 -36.83
CA PRO A 115 -2.45 8.22 -38.19
C PRO A 115 -3.80 8.94 -38.34
N PRO A 116 -3.89 9.96 -39.22
CA PRO A 116 -5.00 10.93 -39.26
C PRO A 116 -6.41 10.33 -39.46
N ASN A 117 -6.53 9.04 -39.78
CA ASN A 117 -7.80 8.34 -40.02
C ASN A 117 -8.29 7.46 -38.86
N CYS A 118 -7.65 7.45 -37.69
CA CYS A 118 -8.11 6.64 -36.56
C CYS A 118 -8.91 7.48 -35.54
N MET A 119 -10.23 7.28 -35.46
CA MET A 119 -11.05 7.81 -34.37
C MET A 119 -10.60 7.24 -33.01
N PRO A 120 -10.55 8.05 -31.94
CA PRO A 120 -10.24 7.56 -30.61
C PRO A 120 -11.36 6.66 -30.07
N ALA A 121 -10.98 5.53 -29.46
CA ALA A 121 -11.92 4.62 -28.83
C ALA A 121 -12.60 5.27 -27.61
N ALA A 122 -13.92 5.08 -27.48
CA ALA A 122 -14.73 5.75 -26.46
C ALA A 122 -14.41 5.30 -25.01
N PRO A 123 -14.52 6.19 -23.99
CA PRO A 123 -14.03 5.94 -22.62
C PRO A 123 -14.87 4.97 -21.77
N ASN A 124 -15.93 4.35 -22.31
CA ASN A 124 -17.10 3.93 -21.54
C ASN A 124 -17.29 2.40 -21.39
N ALA A 125 -16.28 1.58 -21.67
CA ALA A 125 -16.42 0.11 -21.61
C ALA A 125 -16.58 -0.44 -20.18
N LEU A 126 -15.85 0.11 -19.21
CA LEU A 126 -15.92 -0.31 -17.80
C LEU A 126 -17.29 0.02 -17.19
N ARG A 127 -17.79 1.26 -17.36
CA ARG A 127 -19.10 1.68 -16.85
C ARG A 127 -20.22 0.75 -17.32
N ARG A 128 -20.20 0.33 -18.59
CA ARG A 128 -21.18 -0.63 -19.13
C ARG A 128 -21.07 -2.02 -18.50
N LYS A 129 -19.86 -2.51 -18.20
CA LYS A 129 -19.66 -3.79 -17.50
C LYS A 129 -20.15 -3.74 -16.06
N TRP A 130 -19.88 -2.65 -15.34
CA TRP A 130 -20.36 -2.46 -13.96
C TRP A 130 -21.88 -2.42 -13.89
N VAL A 131 -22.54 -1.68 -14.79
CA VAL A 131 -24.01 -1.66 -14.89
C VAL A 131 -24.57 -3.07 -15.15
N LYS A 132 -23.99 -3.83 -16.09
CA LYS A 132 -24.43 -5.21 -16.37
C LYS A 132 -24.21 -6.19 -15.22
N LYS A 133 -23.17 -5.99 -14.38
CA LYS A 133 -22.85 -6.88 -13.25
C LYS A 133 -23.65 -6.52 -11.99
N ALA A 134 -23.86 -5.24 -11.72
CA ALA A 134 -24.71 -4.75 -10.63
C ALA A 134 -26.20 -5.04 -10.89
N TRP A 135 -26.60 -5.03 -12.17
CA TRP A 135 -27.97 -5.27 -12.62
C TRP A 135 -28.16 -6.72 -13.13
N LYS A 136 -27.77 -7.71 -12.31
CA LYS A 136 -28.31 -9.08 -12.43
C LYS A 136 -29.34 -9.26 -11.32
N PRO A 137 -30.65 -9.17 -11.61
CA PRO A 137 -31.68 -9.41 -10.60
C PRO A 137 -31.57 -10.87 -10.14
N ARG A 138 -31.23 -11.08 -8.86
CA ARG A 138 -31.19 -12.39 -8.18
C ARG A 138 -32.58 -13.05 -8.08
N TRP A 139 -33.63 -12.44 -8.65
CA TRP A 139 -35.03 -12.86 -8.57
C TRP A 139 -35.50 -13.81 -9.68
N GLN A 140 -34.80 -13.93 -10.80
CA GLN A 140 -35.26 -14.78 -11.92
C GLN A 140 -34.85 -16.25 -11.86
N GLN A 141 -34.02 -16.66 -10.88
CA GLN A 141 -33.55 -18.06 -10.81
C GLN A 141 -34.30 -18.93 -9.79
N ARG A 142 -35.32 -18.39 -9.09
CA ARG A 142 -36.16 -19.13 -8.14
C ARG A 142 -37.61 -19.36 -8.60
N TYR A 143 -38.01 -18.87 -9.78
CA TYR A 143 -39.39 -19.00 -10.27
C TYR A 143 -39.62 -20.13 -11.28
N MET A 144 -38.59 -20.87 -11.71
CA MET A 144 -38.70 -21.98 -12.67
C MET A 144 -38.43 -23.37 -12.06
N THR A 145 -38.45 -23.49 -10.74
CA THR A 145 -38.33 -24.78 -10.01
C THR A 145 -39.48 -25.01 -9.02
N ALA A 146 -40.59 -24.28 -9.19
CA ALA A 146 -41.80 -24.42 -8.38
C ALA A 146 -43.07 -24.67 -9.23
N LEU A 147 -42.93 -24.98 -10.52
CA LEU A 147 -44.03 -25.32 -11.45
C LEU A 147 -43.69 -26.51 -12.35
N SER A 148 -43.03 -27.53 -11.79
CA SER A 148 -42.81 -28.82 -12.45
C SER A 148 -42.81 -29.92 -11.41
#